data_AF-A0A2Z3KE89-F1
#
_entry.id   AF-A0A2Z3KE89-F1
#
_cell.length_a   1.000
_cell.length_b   1.000
_cell.length_c   1.000
_cell.angle_alpha   90.00
_cell.angle_beta   90.00
_cell.angle_gamma   90.00
#
_symmetry.space_group_name_H-M   'P 1'
#
loop_
_entity.id
_entity.type
_entity.pdbx_description
1 polymer ?
#
loop_
_entity_poly.entity_id
_entity_poly.type
_entity_poly.pdbx_seq_one_letter_code
_entity_poly.pdbx_strand_id
1 'polypeptide(L)'
;MTYLKTINFPEQVKLLAAAKENKARLESLIINSDEDKKMIKSERADVNKFLKEFKAETKKVKDKVVGEFDNKVKELSTVLDATQLMLKDKVEDYDVTWKNKRESFIEDASKFRITDDISDFVSTNDLYDSKFMNTSVSEKKIAEALDEKVSKIKSDLAIAKAISPQVEAIFKETLDVTVAIAKDKQQQEEQAKREAIAKAAAERETKEREEALIRQKERERQAMVETELTEAKENGEVIDAEKMQEINKKADNYAEKEAIKKASFTVTFEYKESDYPMAWQGPDADLKERLQGLDNLSIVSK
;
A
#
# COMPACT_ATOMS: atom_id res chain seq x y z
N MET A 1 -57.39 13.46 10.90
CA MET A 1 -57.02 14.34 12.03
C MET A 1 -58.05 15.45 12.13
N THR A 2 -58.99 15.29 13.06
CA THR A 2 -60.19 16.13 13.24
C THR A 2 -59.94 17.08 14.42
N TYR A 3 -59.03 18.05 14.28
CA TYR A 3 -58.55 18.84 15.43
C TYR A 3 -59.13 20.25 15.56
N LEU A 4 -59.96 20.70 14.63
CA LEU A 4 -60.65 21.98 14.77
C LEU A 4 -62.09 21.72 15.23
N LYS A 5 -62.24 21.45 16.54
CA LYS A 5 -63.54 21.62 17.19
C LYS A 5 -63.91 23.10 17.09
N THR A 6 -65.11 23.38 16.60
CA THR A 6 -65.70 24.72 16.57
C THR A 6 -65.55 25.36 17.95
N ILE A 7 -64.83 26.48 18.02
CA ILE A 7 -64.70 27.24 19.26
C ILE A 7 -66.07 27.86 19.53
N ASN A 8 -66.81 27.27 20.47
CA ASN A 8 -68.11 27.76 20.90
C ASN A 8 -67.89 28.85 21.96
N PHE A 9 -68.60 29.96 21.81
CA PHE A 9 -68.44 31.20 22.56
C PHE A 9 -69.77 31.54 23.25
N PRO A 10 -70.10 30.90 24.39
CA PRO A 10 -71.45 30.90 24.95
C PRO A 10 -71.93 32.28 25.39
N GLU A 11 -71.03 33.15 25.84
CA GLU A 11 -71.35 34.50 26.28
C GLU A 11 -71.70 35.42 25.10
N GLN A 12 -71.02 35.28 23.96
CA GLN A 12 -71.29 36.03 22.74
C GLN A 12 -72.60 35.61 22.10
N VAL A 13 -72.95 34.32 22.17
CA VAL A 13 -74.25 33.81 21.73
C VAL A 13 -75.38 34.43 22.57
N LYS A 14 -75.19 34.54 23.89
CA LYS A 14 -76.14 35.22 24.79
C LYS A 14 -76.25 36.72 24.51
N LEU A 15 -75.12 37.41 24.32
CA LEU A 15 -75.10 38.83 23.96
C LEU A 15 -75.75 39.09 22.60
N LEU A 16 -75.56 38.21 21.63
CA LEU A 16 -76.21 38.29 20.31
C LEU A 16 -77.72 38.04 20.41
N ALA A 17 -78.16 37.11 21.24
CA ALA A 17 -79.58 36.88 21.50
C ALA A 17 -80.24 38.12 22.14
N ALA A 18 -79.61 38.69 23.18
CA ALA A 18 -80.07 39.91 23.83
C ALA A 18 -80.08 41.13 22.88
N ALA A 19 -79.09 41.23 21.99
CA ALA A 19 -79.06 42.28 20.96
C ALA A 19 -80.20 42.15 19.95
N LYS A 20 -80.54 40.92 19.54
CA LYS A 20 -81.67 40.65 18.64
C LYS A 20 -83.01 40.98 19.30
N GLU A 21 -83.17 40.64 20.57
CA GLU A 21 -84.36 40.95 21.37
C GLU A 21 -84.54 42.46 21.57
N ASN A 22 -83.46 43.17 21.95
CA ASN A 22 -83.47 44.63 22.06
C ASN A 22 -83.77 45.31 20.73
N LYS A 23 -83.20 44.82 19.62
CA LYS A 23 -83.51 45.36 18.28
C LYS A 23 -85.00 45.23 17.97
N ALA A 24 -85.60 44.06 18.19
CA ALA A 24 -87.03 43.83 17.95
C ALA A 24 -87.91 44.75 18.81
N ARG A 25 -87.55 44.96 20.08
CA ARG A 25 -88.25 45.88 20.98
C ARG A 25 -88.21 47.32 20.47
N LEU A 26 -87.04 47.78 20.01
CA LEU A 26 -86.86 49.15 19.51
C LEU A 26 -87.58 49.40 18.19
N GLU A 27 -87.64 48.41 17.30
CA GLU A 27 -88.37 48.50 16.02
C GLU A 27 -89.89 48.67 16.21
N SER A 28 -90.44 48.25 17.35
CA SER A 28 -91.87 48.42 17.68
C SER A 28 -92.25 49.78 18.30
N LEU A 29 -91.28 50.66 18.58
CA LEU A 29 -91.55 51.97 19.18
C LEU A 29 -92.03 52.99 18.12
N ILE A 30 -93.13 53.68 18.42
CA ILE A 30 -93.71 54.74 17.57
C ILE A 30 -93.63 56.08 18.33
N ILE A 31 -93.16 57.13 17.67
CA ILE A 31 -92.98 58.46 18.28
C ILE A 31 -94.29 59.26 18.19
N ASN A 32 -94.94 59.50 19.32
CA ASN A 32 -96.19 60.26 19.37
C ASN A 32 -96.11 61.48 20.33
N SER A 33 -95.04 61.63 21.11
CA SER A 33 -94.83 62.70 22.07
C SER A 33 -93.36 63.12 22.23
N ASP A 34 -93.12 64.28 22.86
CA ASP A 34 -91.77 64.74 23.23
C ASP A 34 -91.11 63.87 24.31
N GLU A 35 -91.89 63.11 25.09
CA GLU A 35 -91.38 62.15 26.07
C GLU A 35 -90.81 60.89 25.38
N ASP A 36 -91.47 60.39 24.33
CA ASP A 36 -90.98 59.26 23.51
C ASP A 36 -89.62 59.58 22.88
N LYS A 37 -89.44 60.84 22.46
CA LYS A 37 -88.16 61.34 21.92
C LYS A 37 -87.03 61.33 22.94
N LYS A 38 -87.32 61.53 24.23
CA LYS A 38 -86.33 61.41 25.31
C LYS A 38 -85.99 59.95 25.59
N MET A 39 -86.99 59.07 25.60
CA MET A 39 -86.81 57.63 25.79
C MET A 39 -85.91 57.03 24.71
N ILE A 40 -86.17 57.31 23.43
CA ILE A 40 -85.35 56.81 22.31
C ILE A 40 -83.91 57.34 22.36
N LYS A 41 -83.68 58.56 22.83
CA LYS A 41 -82.32 59.10 23.02
C LYS A 41 -81.57 58.35 24.12
N SER A 42 -82.26 57.98 25.20
CA SER A 42 -81.69 57.15 26.26
C SER A 42 -81.36 55.75 25.74
N GLU A 43 -82.30 55.11 25.04
CA GLU A 43 -82.08 53.78 24.46
C GLU A 43 -80.95 53.77 23.42
N ARG A 44 -80.80 54.84 22.62
CA ARG A 44 -79.65 55.00 21.73
C ARG A 44 -78.33 55.08 22.49
N ALA A 45 -78.30 55.74 23.65
CA ALA A 45 -77.11 55.78 24.50
C ALA A 45 -76.79 54.39 25.06
N ASP A 46 -77.80 53.64 25.49
CA ASP A 46 -77.65 52.26 26.00
C ASP A 46 -77.17 51.29 24.91
N VAL A 47 -77.73 51.38 23.69
CA VAL A 47 -77.25 50.59 22.53
C VAL A 47 -75.80 50.93 22.18
N ASN A 48 -75.42 52.20 22.21
CA ASN A 48 -74.04 52.61 21.95
C ASN A 48 -73.08 52.11 23.02
N LYS A 49 -73.51 52.05 24.28
CA LYS A 49 -72.73 51.48 25.39
C LYS A 49 -72.56 49.97 25.22
N PHE A 50 -73.65 49.25 24.95
CA PHE A 50 -73.63 47.82 24.68
C PHE A 50 -72.75 47.46 23.47
N LEU A 51 -72.81 48.26 22.39
CA LEU A 51 -71.95 48.06 21.21
C LEU A 51 -70.46 48.24 21.53
N LYS A 52 -70.11 49.20 22.40
CA LYS A 52 -68.72 49.39 22.85
C LYS A 52 -68.25 48.20 23.68
N GLU A 53 -69.07 47.73 24.61
CA GLU A 53 -68.78 46.56 25.45
C GLU A 53 -68.62 45.29 24.60
N PHE A 54 -69.53 45.05 23.65
CA PHE A 54 -69.45 43.91 22.74
C PHE A 54 -68.19 43.94 21.87
N LYS A 55 -67.80 45.11 21.34
CA LYS A 55 -66.56 45.26 20.55
C LYS A 55 -65.30 45.04 21.40
N ALA A 56 -65.28 45.54 22.63
CA ALA A 56 -64.18 45.34 23.56
C ALA A 56 -64.00 43.85 23.90
N GLU A 57 -65.10 43.15 24.17
CA GLU A 57 -65.06 41.72 24.50
C GLU A 57 -64.68 40.86 23.28
N THR A 58 -65.17 41.20 22.09
CA THR A 58 -64.76 40.55 20.83
C THR A 58 -63.26 40.69 20.58
N LYS A 59 -62.68 41.87 20.88
CA LYS A 59 -61.24 42.10 20.73
C LYS A 59 -60.43 41.23 21.70
N LYS A 60 -60.79 41.20 22.99
CA LYS A 60 -60.12 40.35 23.99
C LYS A 60 -60.14 38.87 23.59
N VAL A 61 -61.28 38.38 23.11
CA VAL A 61 -61.40 36.99 22.66
C VAL A 61 -60.55 36.73 21.44
N LYS A 62 -60.54 37.63 20.44
CA LYS A 62 -59.65 37.50 19.28
C LYS A 62 -58.19 37.41 19.72
N ASP A 63 -57.74 38.32 20.58
CA ASP A 63 -56.35 38.38 21.03
C ASP A 63 -55.98 37.14 21.84
N LYS A 64 -56.88 36.65 22.71
CA LYS A 64 -56.68 35.42 23.48
C LYS A 64 -56.64 34.18 22.58
N VAL A 65 -57.56 34.05 21.63
CA VAL A 65 -57.65 32.89 20.73
C VAL A 65 -56.45 32.84 19.80
N VAL A 66 -56.08 33.97 19.20
CA VAL A 66 -54.91 34.07 18.33
C VAL A 66 -53.63 33.85 19.14
N GLY A 67 -53.51 34.45 20.33
CA GLY A 67 -52.34 34.25 21.19
C GLY A 67 -52.19 32.81 21.69
N GLU A 68 -53.26 32.17 22.15
CA GLU A 68 -53.25 30.76 22.55
C GLU A 68 -52.99 29.83 21.36
N PHE A 69 -53.52 30.16 20.18
CA PHE A 69 -53.27 29.41 18.95
C PHE A 69 -51.80 29.54 18.52
N ASP A 70 -51.25 30.76 18.48
CA ASP A 70 -49.85 31.01 18.13
C ASP A 70 -48.89 30.32 19.10
N ASN A 71 -49.20 30.33 20.40
CA ASN A 71 -48.41 29.61 21.41
C ASN A 71 -48.47 28.09 21.18
N LYS A 72 -49.66 27.52 20.95
CA LYS A 72 -49.81 26.09 20.63
C LYS A 72 -49.11 25.70 19.34
N VAL A 73 -49.16 26.55 18.31
CA VAL A 73 -48.43 26.34 17.06
C VAL A 73 -46.93 26.36 17.31
N LYS A 74 -46.40 27.33 18.08
CA LYS A 74 -44.99 27.38 18.45
C LYS A 74 -44.54 26.16 19.26
N GLU A 75 -45.33 25.72 20.23
CA GLU A 75 -45.05 24.51 21.00
C GLU A 75 -45.02 23.27 20.10
N LEU A 76 -46.03 23.11 19.22
CA LEU A 76 -46.06 22.02 18.26
C LEU A 76 -44.88 22.08 17.29
N SER A 77 -44.55 23.26 16.75
CA SER A 77 -43.37 23.46 15.90
C SER A 77 -42.09 23.09 16.63
N THR A 78 -41.91 23.52 17.88
CA THR A 78 -40.73 23.19 18.70
C THR A 78 -40.59 21.68 18.89
N VAL A 79 -41.69 20.97 19.17
CA VAL A 79 -41.70 19.52 19.31
C VAL A 79 -41.36 18.82 17.99
N LEU A 80 -41.92 19.32 16.87
CA LEU A 80 -41.63 18.76 15.54
C LEU A 80 -40.18 18.99 15.12
N ASP A 81 -39.63 20.18 15.37
CA ASP A 81 -38.23 20.52 15.09
C ASP A 81 -37.28 19.64 15.91
N ALA A 82 -37.55 19.47 17.21
CA ALA A 82 -36.79 18.56 18.07
C ALA A 82 -36.88 17.10 17.59
N THR A 83 -38.04 16.67 17.12
CA THR A 83 -38.23 15.32 16.56
C THR A 83 -37.47 15.14 15.25
N GLN A 84 -37.44 16.15 14.37
CA GLN A 84 -36.64 16.13 13.14
C GLN A 84 -35.14 16.01 13.44
N LEU A 85 -34.64 16.76 14.41
CA LEU A 85 -33.24 16.69 14.84
C LEU A 85 -32.91 15.28 15.38
N MET A 86 -33.73 14.75 16.28
CA MET A 86 -33.55 13.39 16.82
C MET A 86 -33.54 12.33 15.72
N LEU A 87 -34.38 12.45 14.70
CA LEU A 87 -34.40 11.50 13.58
C LEU A 87 -33.12 11.61 12.74
N LYS A 88 -32.61 12.82 12.50
CA LYS A 88 -31.35 13.03 11.80
C LYS A 88 -30.19 12.37 12.55
N ASP A 89 -30.08 12.63 13.85
CA ASP A 89 -29.01 12.07 14.68
C ASP A 89 -29.08 10.54 14.69
N LYS A 90 -30.27 9.96 14.78
CA LYS A 90 -30.46 8.50 14.71
C LYS A 90 -30.02 7.89 13.37
N VAL A 91 -30.23 8.59 12.26
CA VAL A 91 -29.78 8.13 10.94
C VAL A 91 -28.26 8.18 10.87
N GLU A 92 -27.65 9.27 11.36
CA GLU A 92 -26.19 9.42 11.40
C GLU A 92 -25.52 8.36 12.30
N ASP A 93 -26.07 8.13 13.50
CA ASP A 93 -25.63 7.08 14.41
C ASP A 93 -25.76 5.69 13.78
N TYR A 94 -26.86 5.42 13.06
CA TYR A 94 -27.03 4.16 12.35
C TYR A 94 -25.97 3.99 11.25
N ASP A 95 -25.73 5.01 10.44
CA ASP A 95 -24.75 4.95 9.35
C ASP A 95 -23.32 4.75 9.89
N VAL A 96 -22.95 5.42 10.98
CA VAL A 96 -21.64 5.25 11.63
C VAL A 96 -21.52 3.85 12.23
N THR A 97 -22.53 3.41 12.99
CA THR A 97 -22.50 2.06 13.60
C THR A 97 -22.52 0.96 12.56
N TRP A 98 -23.22 1.15 11.43
CA TRP A 98 -23.23 0.23 10.32
C TRP A 98 -21.85 0.13 9.66
N LYS A 99 -21.20 1.27 9.36
CA LYS A 99 -19.84 1.30 8.79
C LYS A 99 -18.83 0.61 9.69
N ASN A 100 -18.82 0.94 10.99
CA ASN A 100 -17.87 0.37 11.94
C ASN A 100 -18.06 -1.15 12.09
N LYS A 101 -19.32 -1.63 12.19
CA LYS A 101 -19.62 -3.07 12.23
C LYS A 101 -19.18 -3.76 10.94
N ARG A 102 -19.37 -3.09 9.81
CA ARG A 102 -19.02 -3.63 8.50
C ARG A 102 -17.50 -3.73 8.31
N GLU A 103 -16.76 -2.71 8.70
CA GLU A 103 -15.29 -2.72 8.72
C GLU A 103 -14.75 -3.81 9.63
N SER A 104 -15.27 -3.90 10.87
CA SER A 104 -14.90 -4.98 11.80
C SER A 104 -15.21 -6.35 11.22
N PHE A 105 -16.38 -6.54 10.60
CA PHE A 105 -16.73 -7.80 9.95
C PHE A 105 -15.75 -8.16 8.82
N ILE A 106 -15.39 -7.21 7.95
CA ILE A 106 -14.45 -7.44 6.85
C ILE A 106 -13.07 -7.78 7.41
N GLU A 107 -12.62 -7.05 8.42
CA GLU A 107 -11.32 -7.25 9.06
C GLU A 107 -11.25 -8.63 9.73
N ASP A 108 -12.26 -9.01 10.52
CA ASP A 108 -12.34 -10.31 11.19
C ASP A 108 -12.47 -11.45 10.17
N ALA A 109 -13.29 -11.28 9.13
CA ALA A 109 -13.45 -12.26 8.07
C ALA A 109 -12.15 -12.45 7.26
N SER A 110 -11.34 -11.40 7.13
CA SER A 110 -10.03 -11.45 6.48
C SER A 110 -9.01 -12.14 7.38
N LYS A 111 -8.91 -11.75 8.66
CA LYS A 111 -8.02 -12.38 9.65
C LYS A 111 -8.28 -13.88 9.77
N PHE A 112 -9.55 -14.29 9.78
CA PHE A 112 -9.92 -15.70 9.84
C PHE A 112 -9.40 -16.54 8.67
N ARG A 113 -9.19 -15.92 7.50
CA ARG A 113 -8.73 -16.59 6.27
C ARG A 113 -7.23 -16.50 6.04
N ILE A 114 -6.56 -15.56 6.71
CA ILE A 114 -5.10 -15.48 6.71
C ILE A 114 -4.58 -16.59 7.63
N THR A 115 -4.19 -17.70 7.02
CA THR A 115 -3.61 -18.86 7.70
C THR A 115 -2.09 -18.76 7.75
N ASP A 116 -1.45 -19.59 8.59
CA ASP A 116 0.00 -19.53 8.87
C ASP A 116 0.90 -19.67 7.62
N ASP A 117 0.39 -20.24 6.53
CA ASP A 117 1.10 -20.39 5.25
C ASP A 117 1.25 -19.07 4.47
N ILE A 118 0.42 -18.07 4.77
CA ILE A 118 0.41 -16.77 4.06
C ILE A 118 0.50 -15.56 5.01
N SER A 119 0.39 -15.77 6.32
CA SER A 119 0.40 -14.69 7.33
C SER A 119 1.69 -13.87 7.35
N ASP A 120 2.81 -14.45 6.92
CA ASP A 120 4.11 -13.77 6.87
C ASP A 120 4.16 -12.60 5.86
N PHE A 121 3.30 -12.61 4.84
CA PHE A 121 3.37 -11.65 3.73
C PHE A 121 2.01 -11.14 3.23
N VAL A 122 0.88 -11.70 3.71
CA VAL A 122 -0.47 -11.22 3.37
C VAL A 122 -1.10 -10.54 4.58
N SER A 123 -1.51 -9.29 4.42
CA SER A 123 -2.25 -8.54 5.43
C SER A 123 -3.75 -8.43 5.10
N THR A 124 -4.56 -7.99 6.06
CA THR A 124 -5.98 -7.70 5.84
C THR A 124 -6.20 -6.62 4.78
N ASN A 125 -5.27 -5.66 4.67
CA ASN A 125 -5.32 -4.60 3.67
C ASN A 125 -5.14 -5.13 2.24
N ASP A 126 -4.33 -6.17 2.07
CA ASP A 126 -4.13 -6.80 0.75
C ASP A 126 -5.36 -7.57 0.29
N LEU A 127 -6.20 -8.03 1.22
CA LEU A 127 -7.44 -8.73 0.91
C LEU A 127 -8.63 -7.78 0.70
N TYR A 128 -8.58 -6.57 1.27
CA TYR A 128 -9.65 -5.58 1.22
C TYR A 128 -10.04 -5.18 -0.23
N ASP A 129 -11.35 -4.97 -0.43
CA ASP A 129 -11.91 -4.33 -1.62
C ASP A 129 -12.93 -3.27 -1.17
N SER A 130 -12.79 -2.05 -1.69
CA SER A 130 -13.72 -0.94 -1.51
C SER A 130 -15.20 -1.30 -1.74
N LYS A 131 -15.47 -2.27 -2.63
CA LYS A 131 -16.84 -2.74 -2.91
C LYS A 131 -17.50 -3.42 -1.73
N PHE A 132 -16.73 -3.93 -0.75
CA PHE A 132 -17.27 -4.58 0.44
C PHE A 132 -18.06 -3.63 1.34
N MET A 133 -17.78 -2.33 1.24
CA MET A 133 -18.51 -1.25 1.91
C MET A 133 -19.83 -0.87 1.22
N ASN A 134 -20.17 -1.49 0.09
CA ASN A 134 -21.45 -1.27 -0.55
C ASN A 134 -22.57 -2.03 0.17
N THR A 135 -23.67 -1.33 0.47
CA THR A 135 -24.86 -1.91 1.11
C THR A 135 -25.48 -3.05 0.30
N SER A 136 -25.32 -3.05 -1.02
CA SER A 136 -25.84 -4.09 -1.92
C SER A 136 -25.06 -5.40 -1.89
N VAL A 137 -23.83 -5.39 -1.35
CA VAL A 137 -23.00 -6.58 -1.25
C VAL A 137 -23.36 -7.28 0.05
N SER A 138 -23.74 -8.55 -0.01
CA SER A 138 -24.04 -9.32 1.21
C SER A 138 -22.76 -9.79 1.89
N GLU A 139 -22.82 -10.04 3.20
CA GLU A 139 -21.70 -10.65 3.96
C GLU A 139 -21.23 -11.96 3.34
N LYS A 140 -22.17 -12.76 2.82
CA LYS A 140 -21.87 -14.00 2.09
C LYS A 140 -21.01 -13.74 0.83
N LYS A 141 -21.35 -12.72 0.03
CA LYS A 141 -20.56 -12.37 -1.16
C LYS A 141 -19.15 -11.88 -0.81
N ILE A 142 -19.01 -11.17 0.33
CA ILE A 142 -17.69 -10.78 0.84
C ILE A 142 -16.88 -12.01 1.21
N ALA A 143 -17.49 -12.93 1.97
CA ALA A 143 -16.85 -14.18 2.37
C ALA A 143 -16.39 -14.98 1.14
N GLU A 144 -17.26 -15.17 0.15
CA GLU A 144 -16.94 -15.84 -1.13
C GLU A 144 -15.78 -15.14 -1.87
N ALA A 145 -15.81 -13.82 -1.99
CA ALA A 145 -14.75 -13.07 -2.66
C ALA A 145 -13.40 -13.17 -1.93
N LEU A 146 -13.41 -13.15 -0.59
CA LEU A 146 -12.22 -13.35 0.22
C LEU A 146 -11.68 -14.78 0.07
N ASP A 147 -12.55 -15.79 0.07
CA ASP A 147 -12.18 -17.20 -0.14
C ASP A 147 -11.54 -17.41 -1.51
N GLU A 148 -12.11 -16.83 -2.57
CA GLU A 148 -11.54 -16.85 -3.92
C GLU A 148 -10.16 -16.19 -3.97
N LYS A 149 -10.01 -15.02 -3.35
CA LYS A 149 -8.75 -14.27 -3.33
C LYS A 149 -7.65 -15.02 -2.60
N VAL A 150 -7.94 -15.57 -1.42
CA VAL A 150 -6.98 -16.37 -0.65
C VAL A 150 -6.63 -17.68 -1.37
N SER A 151 -7.62 -18.36 -1.94
CA SER A 151 -7.38 -19.58 -2.73
C SER A 151 -6.47 -19.30 -3.93
N LYS A 152 -6.69 -18.17 -4.61
CA LYS A 152 -5.83 -17.72 -5.70
C LYS A 152 -4.40 -17.47 -5.20
N ILE A 153 -4.21 -16.70 -4.12
CA ILE A 153 -2.88 -16.43 -3.55
C ILE A 153 -2.14 -17.73 -3.21
N LYS A 154 -2.83 -18.72 -2.63
CA LYS A 154 -2.23 -20.02 -2.31
C LYS A 154 -1.83 -20.82 -3.55
N SER A 155 -2.68 -20.85 -4.56
CA SER A 155 -2.36 -21.48 -5.85
C SER A 155 -1.17 -20.80 -6.52
N ASP A 156 -1.18 -19.47 -6.52
CA ASP A 156 -0.15 -18.62 -7.10
C ASP A 156 1.21 -18.80 -6.38
N LEU A 157 1.19 -18.88 -5.04
CA LEU A 157 2.36 -19.22 -4.24
C LEU A 157 2.92 -20.61 -4.59
N ALA A 158 2.06 -21.61 -4.79
CA ALA A 158 2.49 -22.95 -5.17
C ALA A 158 3.14 -22.96 -6.56
N ILE A 159 2.62 -22.18 -7.51
CA ILE A 159 3.21 -21.99 -8.84
C ILE A 159 4.57 -21.30 -8.71
N ALA A 160 4.66 -20.21 -7.94
CA ALA A 160 5.91 -19.47 -7.73
C ALA A 160 7.01 -20.36 -7.14
N LYS A 161 6.67 -21.17 -6.12
CA LYS A 161 7.55 -22.18 -5.51
C LYS A 161 8.05 -23.22 -6.51
N ALA A 162 7.20 -23.63 -7.46
CA ALA A 162 7.57 -24.61 -8.47
C ALA A 162 8.52 -24.06 -9.54
N ILE A 163 8.54 -22.74 -9.76
CA ILE A 163 9.41 -22.10 -10.75
C ILE A 163 10.82 -21.89 -10.20
N SER A 164 10.96 -21.11 -9.12
CA SER A 164 12.25 -20.88 -8.46
C SER A 164 12.07 -20.26 -7.07
N PRO A 165 13.03 -20.43 -6.15
CA PRO A 165 13.02 -19.73 -4.85
C PRO A 165 13.03 -18.19 -5.00
N GLN A 166 13.64 -17.68 -6.07
CA GLN A 166 13.69 -16.25 -6.36
C GLN A 166 12.31 -15.72 -6.77
N VAL A 167 11.56 -16.47 -7.59
CA VAL A 167 10.18 -16.13 -7.97
C VAL A 167 9.26 -16.17 -6.74
N GLU A 168 9.45 -17.12 -5.82
CA GLU A 168 8.72 -17.13 -4.55
C GLU A 168 8.98 -15.86 -3.73
N ALA A 169 10.24 -15.44 -3.58
CA ALA A 169 10.59 -14.25 -2.82
C ALA A 169 9.96 -12.99 -3.43
N ILE A 170 10.05 -12.82 -4.76
CA ILE A 170 9.44 -11.68 -5.45
C ILE A 170 7.91 -11.73 -5.37
N PHE A 171 7.31 -12.93 -5.45
CA PHE A 171 5.86 -13.09 -5.30
C PHE A 171 5.36 -12.66 -3.92
N LYS A 172 6.10 -12.97 -2.84
CA LYS A 172 5.73 -12.52 -1.49
C LYS A 172 5.68 -11.00 -1.36
N GLU A 173 6.45 -10.28 -2.17
CA GLU A 173 6.42 -8.81 -2.22
C GLU A 173 5.30 -8.25 -3.12
N THR A 174 4.97 -8.92 -4.22
CA THR A 174 4.05 -8.38 -5.24
C THR A 174 2.63 -8.95 -5.19
N LEU A 175 2.44 -10.13 -4.59
CA LEU A 175 1.22 -10.94 -4.63
C LEU A 175 0.73 -11.22 -6.08
N ASP A 176 1.63 -11.15 -7.06
CA ASP A 176 1.35 -11.39 -8.47
C ASP A 176 2.48 -12.21 -9.10
N VAL A 177 2.14 -13.44 -9.50
CA VAL A 177 3.08 -14.41 -10.08
C VAL A 177 3.59 -13.97 -11.44
N THR A 178 2.75 -13.31 -12.25
CA THR A 178 3.16 -12.87 -13.60
C THR A 178 4.24 -11.81 -13.52
N VAL A 179 4.09 -10.88 -12.56
CA VAL A 179 5.10 -9.87 -12.26
C VAL A 179 6.36 -10.51 -11.67
N ALA A 180 6.20 -11.50 -10.79
CA ALA A 180 7.33 -12.20 -10.17
C ALA A 180 8.20 -12.92 -11.20
N ILE A 181 7.59 -13.66 -12.14
CA ILE A 181 8.28 -14.34 -13.24
C ILE A 181 9.00 -13.33 -14.14
N ALA A 182 8.33 -12.23 -14.50
CA ALA A 182 8.92 -11.22 -15.37
C ALA A 182 10.15 -10.56 -14.73
N LYS A 183 10.10 -10.25 -13.43
CA LYS A 183 11.22 -9.68 -12.67
C LYS A 183 12.38 -10.67 -12.54
N ASP A 184 12.11 -11.93 -12.21
CA ASP A 184 13.15 -12.96 -12.11
C ASP A 184 13.90 -13.13 -13.45
N LYS A 185 13.16 -13.20 -14.56
CA LYS A 185 13.76 -13.26 -15.90
C LYS A 185 14.65 -12.05 -16.19
N GLN A 186 14.20 -10.84 -15.85
CA GLN A 186 15.01 -9.63 -16.02
C GLN A 186 16.30 -9.68 -15.19
N GLN A 187 16.22 -10.13 -13.95
CA GLN A 187 17.39 -10.29 -13.07
C GLN A 187 18.37 -11.33 -13.63
N GLN A 188 17.88 -12.46 -14.14
CA GLN A 188 18.72 -13.48 -14.76
C GLN A 188 19.40 -12.96 -16.04
N GLU A 189 18.68 -12.24 -16.90
CA GLU A 189 19.25 -11.64 -18.11
C GLU A 189 20.33 -10.59 -17.78
N GLU A 190 20.11 -9.79 -16.73
CA GLU A 190 21.09 -8.80 -16.29
C GLU A 190 22.35 -9.47 -15.70
N GLN A 191 22.16 -10.51 -14.88
CA GLN A 191 23.26 -11.27 -14.31
C GLN A 191 24.08 -11.98 -15.41
N ALA A 192 23.42 -12.60 -16.39
CA ALA A 192 24.09 -13.23 -17.52
C ALA A 192 24.91 -12.23 -18.36
N LYS A 193 24.39 -11.01 -18.57
CA LYS A 193 25.14 -9.93 -19.24
C LYS A 193 26.36 -9.51 -18.43
N ARG A 194 26.22 -9.32 -17.12
CA ARG A 194 27.33 -8.97 -16.23
C ARG A 194 28.42 -10.04 -16.23
N GLU A 195 28.03 -11.31 -16.17
CA GLU A 195 28.97 -12.44 -16.23
C GLU A 195 29.66 -12.56 -17.59
N ALA A 196 28.95 -12.34 -18.70
CA ALA A 196 29.55 -12.33 -20.02
C ALA A 196 30.58 -11.20 -20.18
N ILE A 197 30.27 -10.00 -19.66
CA ILE A 197 31.21 -8.88 -19.64
C ILE A 197 32.42 -9.19 -18.76
N ALA A 198 32.22 -9.76 -17.57
CA ALA A 198 33.30 -10.12 -16.66
C ALA A 198 34.22 -11.20 -17.26
N LYS A 199 33.65 -12.23 -17.90
CA LYS A 199 34.43 -13.27 -18.61
C LYS A 199 35.22 -12.69 -19.77
N ALA A 200 34.62 -11.83 -20.58
CA ALA A 200 35.31 -11.18 -21.70
C ALA A 200 36.45 -10.26 -21.22
N ALA A 201 36.26 -9.55 -20.10
CA ALA A 201 37.31 -8.74 -19.49
C ALA A 201 38.46 -9.60 -18.95
N ALA A 202 38.15 -10.70 -18.26
CA ALA A 202 39.15 -11.63 -17.75
C ALA A 202 39.94 -12.30 -18.89
N GLU A 203 39.28 -12.73 -19.97
CA GLU A 203 39.97 -13.33 -21.12
C GLU A 203 40.87 -12.33 -21.86
N ARG A 204 40.46 -11.06 -21.93
CA ARG A 204 41.33 -9.99 -22.46
C ARG A 204 42.53 -9.77 -21.56
N GLU A 205 42.34 -9.71 -20.25
CA GLU A 205 43.45 -9.54 -19.29
C GLU A 205 44.42 -10.73 -19.34
N THR A 206 43.94 -11.96 -19.47
CA THR A 206 44.83 -13.13 -19.63
C THR A 206 45.60 -13.08 -20.95
N LYS A 207 44.94 -12.73 -22.07
CA LYS A 207 45.62 -12.59 -23.37
C LYS A 207 46.65 -11.47 -23.34
N GLU A 208 46.33 -10.32 -22.75
CA GLU A 208 47.27 -9.20 -22.61
C GLU A 208 48.48 -9.59 -21.75
N ARG A 209 48.27 -10.35 -20.66
CA ARG A 209 49.37 -10.89 -19.84
C ARG A 209 50.23 -11.89 -20.60
N GLU A 210 49.62 -12.81 -21.36
CA GLU A 210 50.35 -13.77 -22.19
C GLU A 210 51.15 -13.06 -23.29
N GLU A 211 50.55 -12.11 -24.00
CA GLU A 211 51.23 -11.31 -25.01
C GLU A 211 52.36 -10.46 -24.42
N ALA A 212 52.15 -9.87 -23.23
CA ALA A 212 53.19 -9.13 -22.52
C ALA A 212 54.35 -10.06 -22.13
N LEU A 213 54.06 -11.28 -21.67
CA LEU A 213 55.08 -12.29 -21.35
C LEU A 213 55.87 -12.70 -22.60
N ILE A 214 55.18 -12.93 -23.73
CA ILE A 214 55.83 -13.27 -25.01
C ILE A 214 56.72 -12.11 -25.49
N ARG A 215 56.21 -10.87 -25.44
CA ARG A 215 57.01 -9.68 -25.81
C ARG A 215 58.21 -9.49 -24.88
N GLN A 216 58.07 -9.78 -23.60
CA GLN A 216 59.18 -9.71 -22.65
C GLN A 216 60.24 -10.78 -22.97
N LYS A 217 59.83 -12.03 -23.21
CA LYS A 217 60.74 -13.11 -23.62
C LYS A 217 61.49 -12.77 -24.91
N GLU A 218 60.81 -12.19 -25.91
CA GLU A 218 61.45 -11.81 -27.17
C GLU A 218 62.46 -10.66 -26.98
N ARG A 219 62.16 -9.67 -26.12
CA ARG A 219 63.13 -8.61 -25.78
C ARG A 219 64.35 -9.15 -25.05
N GLU A 220 64.16 -10.05 -24.09
CA GLU A 220 65.27 -10.71 -23.37
C GLU A 220 66.16 -11.51 -24.34
N ARG A 221 65.55 -12.22 -25.30
CA ARG A 221 66.25 -12.93 -26.37
C ARG A 221 67.04 -11.98 -27.28
N GLN A 222 66.45 -10.88 -27.71
CA GLN A 222 67.12 -9.89 -28.57
C GLN A 222 68.28 -9.19 -27.86
N ALA A 223 68.11 -8.84 -26.59
CA ALA A 223 69.20 -8.27 -25.78
C ALA A 223 70.38 -9.23 -25.64
N MET A 224 70.13 -10.53 -25.45
CA MET A 224 71.18 -11.56 -25.40
C MET A 224 71.93 -11.72 -26.72
N VAL A 225 71.20 -11.69 -27.84
CA VAL A 225 71.80 -11.71 -29.18
C VAL A 225 72.68 -10.48 -29.39
N GLU A 226 72.21 -9.30 -28.98
CA GLU A 226 72.95 -8.04 -29.10
C GLU A 226 74.22 -8.04 -28.23
N THR A 227 74.15 -8.54 -26.99
CA THR A 227 75.34 -8.65 -26.12
C THR A 227 76.39 -9.60 -26.68
N GLU A 228 76.01 -10.79 -27.16
CA GLU A 228 76.95 -11.73 -27.79
C GLU A 228 77.54 -11.15 -29.09
N LEU A 229 76.75 -10.36 -29.86
CA LEU A 229 77.25 -9.65 -31.03
C LEU A 229 78.26 -8.56 -30.69
N THR A 230 78.07 -7.82 -29.60
CA THR A 230 79.03 -6.81 -29.14
C THR A 230 80.32 -7.44 -28.63
N GLU A 231 80.23 -8.55 -27.88
CA GLU A 231 81.40 -9.29 -27.39
C GLU A 231 82.20 -9.92 -28.55
N ALA A 232 81.52 -10.47 -29.55
CA ALA A 232 82.18 -11.02 -30.75
C ALA A 232 82.94 -9.94 -31.55
N LYS A 233 82.38 -8.72 -31.64
CA LYS A 233 83.04 -7.58 -32.29
C LYS A 233 84.24 -7.06 -31.50
N GLU A 234 84.13 -6.95 -30.18
CA GLU A 234 85.25 -6.54 -29.31
C GLU A 234 86.40 -7.56 -29.32
N ASN A 235 86.07 -8.85 -29.43
CA ASN A 235 87.05 -9.93 -29.58
C ASN A 235 87.62 -10.06 -31.01
N GLY A 236 87.19 -9.23 -31.96
CA GLY A 236 87.70 -9.21 -33.34
C GLY A 236 87.26 -10.39 -34.21
N GLU A 237 86.18 -11.08 -33.85
CA GLU A 237 85.65 -12.21 -34.63
C GLU A 237 84.92 -11.71 -35.89
N VAL A 238 85.13 -12.41 -37.02
CA VAL A 238 84.41 -12.13 -38.26
C VAL A 238 82.98 -12.63 -38.13
N ILE A 239 82.00 -11.71 -38.18
CA ILE A 239 80.58 -12.07 -38.14
C ILE A 239 80.15 -12.51 -39.54
N ASP A 240 80.23 -13.81 -39.78
CA ASP A 240 79.67 -14.47 -40.95
C ASP A 240 78.31 -15.12 -40.66
N ALA A 241 77.70 -15.74 -41.67
CA ALA A 241 76.39 -16.37 -41.54
C ALA A 241 76.39 -17.56 -40.57
N GLU A 242 77.52 -18.26 -40.42
CA GLU A 242 77.66 -19.40 -39.51
C GLU A 242 77.74 -18.94 -38.05
N LYS A 243 78.49 -17.87 -37.76
CA LYS A 243 78.59 -17.31 -36.42
C LYS A 243 77.28 -16.68 -35.95
N MET A 244 76.54 -16.04 -36.86
CA MET A 244 75.17 -15.57 -36.60
C MET A 244 74.21 -16.72 -36.27
N GLN A 245 74.34 -17.88 -36.93
CA GLN A 245 73.54 -19.06 -36.59
C GLN A 245 73.91 -19.62 -35.21
N GLU A 246 75.19 -19.58 -34.83
CA GLU A 246 75.68 -20.05 -33.54
C GLU A 246 75.20 -19.17 -32.38
N ILE A 247 75.25 -17.84 -32.54
CA ILE A 247 74.73 -16.86 -31.55
C ILE A 247 73.22 -17.03 -31.36
N ASN A 248 72.45 -17.18 -32.45
CA ASN A 248 71.01 -17.42 -32.35
C ASN A 248 70.68 -18.74 -31.63
N LYS A 249 71.39 -19.83 -31.93
CA LYS A 249 71.20 -21.12 -31.23
C LYS A 249 71.54 -21.03 -29.75
N LYS A 250 72.56 -20.25 -29.37
CA LYS A 250 72.89 -20.01 -27.95
C LYS A 250 71.81 -19.20 -27.24
N ALA A 251 71.31 -18.14 -27.87
CA ALA A 251 70.22 -17.33 -27.35
C ALA A 251 68.93 -18.15 -27.17
N ASP A 252 68.61 -19.03 -28.13
CA ASP A 252 67.47 -19.95 -28.05
C ASP A 252 67.63 -20.96 -26.91
N ASN A 253 68.79 -21.61 -26.79
CA ASN A 253 69.08 -22.56 -25.70
C ASN A 253 69.08 -21.89 -24.31
N TYR A 254 69.53 -20.63 -24.21
CA TYR A 254 69.51 -19.88 -22.95
C TYR A 254 68.08 -19.49 -22.58
N ALA A 255 67.30 -18.96 -23.54
CA ALA A 255 65.90 -18.63 -23.35
C ALA A 255 65.08 -19.86 -22.94
N GLU A 256 65.36 -21.03 -23.51
CA GLU A 256 64.71 -22.29 -23.15
C GLU A 256 65.09 -22.75 -21.73
N LYS A 257 66.38 -22.65 -21.34
CA LYS A 257 66.83 -22.95 -19.97
C LYS A 257 66.28 -21.97 -18.93
N GLU A 258 66.16 -20.69 -19.23
CA GLU A 258 65.54 -19.71 -18.34
C GLU A 258 64.03 -19.90 -18.23
N ALA A 259 63.36 -20.25 -19.33
CA ALA A 259 61.95 -20.62 -19.31
C ALA A 259 61.71 -21.86 -18.43
N ILE A 260 62.61 -22.85 -18.48
CA ILE A 260 62.56 -24.04 -17.60
C ILE A 260 62.83 -23.66 -16.13
N LYS A 261 63.77 -22.74 -15.85
CA LYS A 261 64.05 -22.28 -14.47
C LYS A 261 62.91 -21.48 -13.85
N LYS A 262 62.17 -20.69 -14.65
CA LYS A 262 61.04 -19.86 -14.19
C LYS A 262 59.70 -20.63 -14.16
N ALA A 263 59.62 -21.83 -14.74
CA ALA A 263 58.42 -22.66 -14.71
C ALA A 263 58.24 -23.32 -13.33
N SER A 264 57.37 -22.76 -12.50
CA SER A 264 56.88 -23.45 -11.30
C SER A 264 55.84 -24.49 -11.69
N PHE A 265 56.08 -25.77 -11.38
CA PHE A 265 55.10 -26.83 -11.61
C PHE A 265 54.30 -27.10 -10.33
N THR A 266 52.98 -27.23 -10.46
CA THR A 266 52.09 -27.60 -9.36
C THR A 266 51.67 -29.05 -9.54
N VAL A 267 51.95 -29.89 -8.54
CA VAL A 267 51.47 -31.28 -8.51
C VAL A 267 50.42 -31.41 -7.43
N THR A 268 49.22 -31.85 -7.82
CA THR A 268 48.10 -32.08 -6.91
C THR A 268 48.01 -33.57 -6.60
N PHE A 269 47.94 -33.91 -5.31
CA PHE A 269 47.70 -35.27 -4.84
C PHE A 269 46.37 -35.31 -4.09
N GLU A 270 45.48 -36.20 -4.50
CA GLU A 270 44.26 -36.51 -3.76
C GLU A 270 44.50 -37.74 -2.88
N TYR A 271 44.13 -37.69 -1.61
CA TYR A 271 44.21 -38.83 -0.69
C TYR A 271 42.90 -39.00 0.08
N LYS A 272 42.64 -40.21 0.57
CA LYS A 272 41.58 -40.49 1.53
C LYS A 272 42.18 -40.68 2.92
N GLU A 273 41.48 -40.18 3.94
CA GLU A 273 41.94 -40.28 5.34
C GLU A 273 42.07 -41.74 5.82
N SER A 274 41.37 -42.68 5.18
CA SER A 274 41.49 -44.13 5.42
C SER A 274 42.83 -44.74 4.97
N ASP A 275 43.56 -44.07 4.08
CA ASP A 275 44.77 -44.61 3.44
C ASP A 275 46.04 -44.33 4.27
N TYR A 276 45.91 -43.55 5.36
CA TYR A 276 47.00 -43.27 6.29
C TYR A 276 46.79 -44.01 7.63
N PRO A 277 47.73 -44.86 8.06
CA PRO A 277 47.66 -45.46 9.39
C PRO A 277 47.78 -44.38 10.47
N MET A 278 46.90 -44.41 11.49
CA MET A 278 46.83 -43.46 12.62
C MET A 278 48.17 -43.18 13.36
N ALA A 279 49.22 -43.97 13.09
CA ALA A 279 50.57 -43.74 13.61
C ALA A 279 51.36 -42.64 12.86
N TRP A 280 50.88 -42.17 11.71
CA TRP A 280 51.51 -41.11 10.92
C TRP A 280 50.82 -39.77 11.19
N GLN A 281 51.58 -38.68 11.30
CA GLN A 281 51.09 -37.34 11.68
C GLN A 281 50.26 -36.63 10.59
N GLY A 282 49.59 -37.40 9.72
CA GLY A 282 48.87 -36.93 8.55
C GLY A 282 49.74 -36.74 7.30
N PRO A 283 49.12 -36.57 6.14
CA PRO A 283 49.80 -36.50 4.84
C PRO A 283 50.66 -35.26 4.67
N ASP A 284 50.25 -34.13 5.25
CA ASP A 284 51.03 -32.89 5.19
C ASP A 284 52.36 -33.03 5.96
N ALA A 285 52.36 -33.81 7.05
CA ALA A 285 53.56 -34.06 7.85
C ALA A 285 54.50 -35.05 7.14
N ASP A 286 53.98 -36.14 6.54
CA ASP A 286 54.78 -37.08 5.75
C ASP A 286 55.39 -36.42 4.51
N LEU A 287 54.59 -35.61 3.79
CA LEU A 287 55.09 -34.86 2.63
C LEU A 287 56.14 -33.84 3.04
N LYS A 288 55.94 -33.14 4.16
CA LYS A 288 56.97 -32.25 4.70
C LYS A 288 58.24 -33.00 5.03
N GLU A 289 58.16 -34.13 5.74
CA GLU A 289 59.30 -34.97 6.14
C GLU A 289 60.08 -35.51 4.93
N ARG A 290 59.38 -36.06 3.94
CA ARG A 290 59.98 -36.61 2.73
C ARG A 290 60.60 -35.55 1.82
N LEU A 291 60.13 -34.31 1.91
CA LEU A 291 60.59 -33.19 1.09
C LEU A 291 61.51 -32.21 1.84
N GLN A 292 61.92 -32.50 3.09
CA GLN A 292 62.75 -31.61 3.94
C GLN A 292 64.11 -31.21 3.33
N GLY A 293 64.58 -31.92 2.30
CA GLY A 293 65.85 -31.62 1.62
C GLY A 293 65.73 -30.72 0.39
N LEU A 294 64.54 -30.19 0.08
CA LEU A 294 64.29 -29.41 -1.13
C LEU A 294 63.81 -27.99 -0.77
N ASP A 295 64.74 -27.04 -0.76
CA ASP A 295 64.53 -25.64 -0.33
C ASP A 295 63.61 -24.81 -1.27
N ASN A 296 63.17 -25.39 -2.39
CA ASN A 296 62.43 -24.72 -3.46
C ASN A 296 60.97 -25.20 -3.60
N LEU A 297 60.43 -25.91 -2.58
CA LEU A 297 59.05 -26.42 -2.57
C LEU A 297 58.21 -25.75 -1.48
N SER A 298 56.99 -25.31 -1.84
CA SER A 298 55.98 -24.83 -0.89
C SER A 298 54.77 -25.77 -0.90
N ILE A 299 54.49 -26.42 0.23
CA ILE A 299 53.31 -27.29 0.40
C ILE A 299 52.13 -26.43 0.86
N VAL A 300 51.05 -26.41 0.08
CA VAL A 300 49.81 -25.67 0.38
C VAL A 300 48.66 -26.68 0.50
N SER A 301 48.10 -26.80 1.70
CA SER A 301 46.93 -27.65 2.00
C SER A 301 45.65 -26.82 1.90
N LYS A 302 44.58 -27.38 1.34
CA LYS A 302 43.28 -26.71 1.13
C LYS A 302 42.17 -27.44 1.85
#